data_AF-A0A5B8VXR6-F1
#
_entry.id   AF-A0A5B8VXR6-F1
#
_cell.length_a   1.000
_cell.length_b   1.000
_cell.length_c   1.000
_cell.angle_alpha   90.00
_cell.angle_beta   90.00
_cell.angle_gamma   90.00
#
_symmetry.space_group_name_H-M   'P 1'
#
loop_
_entity.id
_entity.type
_entity.pdbx_description
1 polymer ?
#
loop_
_entity_poly.entity_id
_entity_poly.type
_entity_poly.pdbx_seq_one_letter_code
_entity_poly.pdbx_strand_id
1 'polypeptide(L)'
;MEATTKIKKSVLIRQQKEAAKAVTGGASVAKLQDCPTSPRKMRLVVDLVRGKNVFSALSILKFTNKEAAIRVEKLLVSAITNWEAKNEGKKAEDHGLFIKEISVGGGRQLKRLRPAPQGRGYRIRKRSNHVTLVVDSKNENN
;
A
#
# COMPACT_ATOMS: atom_id res chain seq x y z
N MET A 1 -33.85 -6.05 -37.50
CA MET A 1 -33.66 -6.59 -36.14
C MET A 1 -32.23 -7.10 -36.05
N GLU A 2 -31.33 -6.32 -35.45
CA GLU A 2 -29.92 -6.71 -35.34
C GLU A 2 -29.73 -7.80 -34.28
N ALA A 3 -29.10 -8.90 -34.67
CA ALA A 3 -28.83 -10.04 -33.81
C ALA A 3 -27.71 -9.70 -32.82
N THR A 4 -27.98 -9.81 -31.52
CA THR A 4 -26.96 -9.63 -30.47
C THR A 4 -26.03 -10.84 -30.43
N THR A 5 -24.84 -10.71 -31.02
CA THR A 5 -23.80 -11.75 -30.98
C THR A 5 -23.31 -11.96 -29.54
N LYS A 6 -23.48 -13.18 -28.99
CA LYS A 6 -23.02 -13.51 -27.63
C LYS A 6 -21.49 -13.52 -27.55
N ILE A 7 -20.92 -12.56 -26.81
CA ILE A 7 -19.48 -12.47 -26.55
C ILE A 7 -19.08 -13.49 -25.47
N LYS A 8 -17.96 -14.21 -25.67
CA LYS A 8 -17.41 -15.13 -24.66
C LYS A 8 -16.95 -14.36 -23.42
N LYS A 9 -17.28 -14.87 -22.23
CA LYS A 9 -16.92 -14.27 -20.92
C LYS A 9 -15.42 -13.95 -20.79
N SER A 10 -14.54 -14.76 -21.37
CA SER A 10 -13.09 -14.54 -21.36
C SER A 10 -12.64 -13.32 -22.16
N VAL A 11 -13.29 -13.04 -23.29
CA VAL A 11 -13.01 -11.86 -24.13
C VAL A 11 -13.47 -10.60 -23.40
N LEU A 12 -14.63 -10.67 -22.75
CA LEU A 12 -15.17 -9.58 -21.93
C LEU A 12 -14.23 -9.22 -20.76
N ILE A 13 -13.67 -10.22 -20.06
CA ILE A 13 -12.69 -10.01 -18.98
C ILE A 13 -11.39 -9.37 -19.51
N ARG A 14 -10.93 -9.77 -20.70
CA ARG A 14 -9.75 -9.18 -21.36
C ARG A 14 -10.00 -7.71 -21.72
N GLN A 15 -11.11 -7.43 -22.38
CA GLN A 15 -11.53 -6.08 -22.75
C GLN A 15 -11.69 -5.18 -21.51
N GLN A 16 -12.28 -5.69 -20.42
CA GLN A 16 -12.36 -4.96 -19.15
C GLN A 16 -10.99 -4.68 -18.53
N LYS A 17 -10.05 -5.63 -18.57
CA LYS A 17 -8.67 -5.42 -18.08
C LYS A 17 -7.91 -4.41 -18.93
N GLU A 18 -8.06 -4.47 -20.24
CA GLU A 18 -7.44 -3.50 -21.16
C GLU A 18 -8.04 -2.11 -20.98
N ALA A 19 -9.37 -2.01 -20.88
CA ALA A 19 -10.06 -0.74 -20.58
C ALA A 19 -9.62 -0.15 -19.22
N ALA A 20 -9.52 -0.96 -18.16
CA ALA A 20 -9.02 -0.52 -16.86
C ALA A 20 -7.54 -0.11 -16.87
N LYS A 21 -6.72 -0.73 -17.73
CA LYS A 21 -5.31 -0.38 -17.91
C LYS A 21 -5.14 0.88 -18.77
N ALA A 22 -6.08 1.17 -19.67
CA ALA A 22 -6.11 2.36 -20.52
C ALA A 22 -6.69 3.60 -19.82
N VAL A 23 -7.18 3.49 -18.57
CA VAL A 23 -7.49 4.66 -17.73
C VAL A 23 -6.18 5.34 -17.33
N THR A 24 -5.73 6.27 -18.16
CA THR A 24 -4.55 7.09 -17.94
C THR A 24 -4.95 8.27 -17.04
N GLY A 25 -4.47 8.27 -15.80
CA GLY A 25 -4.78 9.29 -14.79
C GLY A 25 -5.67 8.76 -13.67
N GLY A 26 -5.07 8.42 -12.54
CA GLY A 26 -5.79 7.87 -11.39
C GLY A 26 -4.89 7.50 -10.23
N ALA A 27 -5.48 6.89 -9.21
CA ALA A 27 -4.78 6.50 -7.99
C ALA A 27 -3.48 5.69 -8.27
N SER A 28 -2.41 6.03 -7.55
CA SER A 28 -1.16 5.27 -7.56
C SER A 28 -1.16 4.26 -6.43
N VAL A 29 -0.56 3.10 -6.68
CA VAL A 29 -0.43 2.03 -5.68
C VAL A 29 1.05 1.76 -5.47
N ALA A 30 1.47 1.72 -4.22
CA ALA A 30 2.80 1.30 -3.80
C ALA A 30 2.70 0.13 -2.83
N LYS A 31 3.68 -0.78 -2.90
CA LYS A 31 3.70 -2.01 -2.10
C LYS A 31 5.07 -2.23 -1.48
N LEU A 32 5.09 -2.55 -0.19
CA LEU A 32 6.27 -3.02 0.54
C LEU A 32 6.04 -4.49 0.92
N GLN A 33 6.84 -5.39 0.35
CA GLN A 33 6.72 -6.84 0.54
C GLN A 33 7.81 -7.38 1.47
N ASP A 34 7.53 -8.54 2.08
CA ASP A 34 8.43 -9.30 2.97
C ASP A 34 9.19 -8.50 4.03
N CYS A 35 8.55 -7.47 4.59
CA CYS A 35 9.19 -6.62 5.58
C CYS A 35 9.33 -7.39 6.92
N PRO A 36 10.54 -7.47 7.52
CA PRO A 36 10.81 -8.31 8.69
C PRO A 36 10.34 -7.65 10.01
N THR A 37 9.12 -7.14 10.03
CA THR A 37 8.49 -6.51 11.19
C THR A 37 7.10 -7.09 11.42
N SER A 38 6.67 -7.12 12.69
CA SER A 38 5.34 -7.60 13.03
C SER A 38 4.25 -6.67 12.48
N PRO A 39 3.17 -7.21 11.88
CA PRO A 39 2.03 -6.42 11.39
C PRO A 39 1.47 -5.44 12.43
N ARG A 40 1.39 -5.87 13.70
CA ARG A 40 0.85 -5.04 14.79
C ARG A 40 1.66 -3.77 15.04
N LYS A 41 3.00 -3.85 14.95
CA LYS A 41 3.88 -2.69 15.14
C LYS A 41 3.74 -1.69 13.99
N MET A 42 3.57 -2.18 12.76
CA MET A 42 3.33 -1.30 11.61
C MET A 42 1.95 -0.64 11.65
N ARG A 43 0.90 -1.35 12.08
CA ARG A 43 -0.45 -0.78 12.16
C ARG A 43 -0.51 0.48 13.00
N LEU A 44 0.17 0.49 14.15
CA LEU A 44 0.26 1.68 15.01
C LEU A 44 0.77 2.93 14.28
N VAL A 45 1.69 2.78 13.33
CA VAL A 45 2.23 3.89 12.54
C VAL A 45 1.32 4.23 11.37
N VAL A 46 0.81 3.20 10.68
CA VAL A 46 -0.10 3.34 9.54
C VAL A 46 -1.39 4.07 9.93
N ASP A 47 -1.90 3.82 11.13
CA ASP A 47 -3.12 4.45 11.64
C ASP A 47 -2.93 5.96 11.86
N LEU A 48 -1.70 6.44 12.12
CA LEU A 48 -1.41 7.87 12.28
C LEU A 48 -1.49 8.66 10.98
N VAL A 49 -1.27 8.01 9.84
CA VAL A 49 -1.17 8.66 8.52
C VAL A 49 -2.38 8.40 7.62
N ARG A 50 -3.27 7.50 8.01
CA ARG A 50 -4.47 7.16 7.22
C ARG A 50 -5.35 8.40 7.00
N GLY A 51 -5.71 8.66 5.74
CA GLY A 51 -6.58 9.78 5.36
C GLY A 51 -5.92 11.16 5.42
N LYS A 52 -4.64 11.26 5.78
CA LYS A 52 -3.93 12.55 5.81
C LYS A 52 -3.43 12.95 4.43
N ASN A 53 -3.21 14.24 4.25
CA ASN A 53 -2.45 14.78 3.13
C ASN A 53 -1.03 14.19 3.16
N VAL A 54 -0.47 13.92 1.98
CA VAL A 54 0.85 13.31 1.81
C VAL A 54 1.96 14.09 2.52
N PHE A 55 1.98 15.43 2.42
CA PHE A 55 3.03 16.24 3.05
C PHE A 55 2.94 16.21 4.58
N SER A 56 1.71 16.32 5.12
CA SER A 56 1.47 16.16 6.56
C SER A 56 1.89 14.77 7.05
N ALA A 57 1.58 13.73 6.28
CA ALA A 57 1.97 12.36 6.59
C ALA A 57 3.50 12.19 6.59
N LEU A 58 4.24 12.78 5.64
CA LEU A 58 5.71 12.79 5.63
C LEU A 58 6.28 13.41 6.91
N SER A 59 5.76 14.57 7.33
CA SER A 59 6.20 15.22 8.57
C SER A 59 5.93 14.34 9.79
N ILE A 60 4.73 13.74 9.88
CA ILE A 60 4.38 12.85 11.00
C ILE A 60 5.32 11.64 11.05
N LEU A 61 5.57 11.00 9.91
CA LEU A 61 6.43 9.82 9.85
C LEU A 61 7.88 10.15 10.23
N LYS A 62 8.39 11.29 9.79
CA LYS A 62 9.77 11.72 10.08
C LYS A 62 10.03 11.95 11.57
N PHE A 63 9.04 12.47 12.31
CA PHE A 63 9.17 12.75 13.75
C PHE A 63 8.58 11.65 14.66
N THR A 64 8.03 10.59 14.09
CA THR A 64 7.51 9.48 14.88
C THR A 64 8.66 8.61 15.41
N ASN A 65 8.78 8.49 16.73
CA ASN A 65 9.78 7.64 17.38
C ASN A 65 9.42 6.14 17.31
N LYS A 66 9.29 5.59 16.09
CA LYS A 66 9.08 4.17 15.80
C LYS A 66 9.90 3.79 14.57
N GLU A 67 10.68 2.71 14.68
CA GLU A 67 11.45 2.16 13.54
C GLU A 67 10.58 1.88 12.30
N ALA A 68 9.33 1.48 12.54
CA ALA A 68 8.32 1.26 11.50
C ALA A 68 8.09 2.50 10.61
N ALA A 69 8.21 3.71 11.16
CA ALA A 69 7.96 4.96 10.44
C ALA A 69 8.95 5.18 9.30
N ILE A 70 10.24 4.88 9.51
CA ILE A 70 11.29 4.99 8.48
C ILE A 70 10.94 4.17 7.23
N ARG A 71 10.37 2.97 7.43
CA ARG A 71 10.01 2.08 6.31
C ARG A 71 8.75 2.55 5.59
N VAL A 72 7.79 3.11 6.32
CA VAL A 72 6.55 3.66 5.75
C VAL A 72 6.83 4.98 5.02
N GLU A 73 7.74 5.82 5.52
CA GLU A 73 8.19 7.05 4.87
C GLU A 73 8.76 6.76 3.48
N LYS A 74 9.68 5.79 3.38
CA LYS A 74 10.24 5.35 2.09
C LYS A 74 9.16 4.86 1.13
N LEU A 75 8.16 4.13 1.63
CA LEU A 75 7.04 3.66 0.83
C LEU A 75 6.17 4.83 0.33
N LEU A 76 5.94 5.83 1.17
CA LEU A 76 5.17 7.02 0.81
C LEU A 76 5.88 7.84 -0.26
N VAL A 77 7.19 8.06 -0.12
CA VAL A 77 8.02 8.72 -1.16
C VAL A 77 7.93 7.96 -2.48
N SER A 78 8.07 6.64 -2.46
CA SER A 78 7.91 5.81 -3.68
C SER A 78 6.51 5.95 -4.30
N ALA A 79 5.45 6.11 -3.50
CA ALA A 79 4.10 6.27 -4.01
C ALA A 79 3.87 7.62 -4.70
N ILE A 80 4.52 8.68 -4.19
CA ILE A 80 4.53 10.01 -4.83
C ILE A 80 5.19 9.90 -6.20
N THR A 81 6.40 9.34 -6.27
CA THR A 81 7.12 9.16 -7.54
C THR A 81 6.32 8.31 -8.54
N ASN A 82 5.65 7.24 -8.07
CA ASN A 82 4.77 6.43 -8.91
C ASN A 82 3.53 7.19 -9.39
N TRP A 83 3.01 8.14 -8.60
CA TRP A 83 1.88 8.96 -9.00
C TRP A 83 2.28 9.99 -10.04
N GLU A 84 3.42 10.66 -9.85
CA GLU A 84 3.97 11.63 -10.81
C GLU A 84 4.27 10.97 -12.15
N ALA A 85 4.88 9.78 -12.14
CA ALA A 85 5.15 9.02 -13.36
C ALA A 85 3.88 8.57 -14.11
N LYS A 86 2.74 8.45 -13.42
CA LYS A 86 1.45 8.09 -14.04
C LYS A 86 0.68 9.29 -14.57
N ASN A 87 0.92 10.48 -14.01
CA ASN A 87 0.20 11.70 -14.32
C ASN A 87 1.19 12.72 -14.90
N GLU A 88 1.70 12.42 -16.10
CA GLU A 88 2.67 13.27 -16.79
C GLU A 88 2.19 14.73 -16.83
N GLY A 89 3.05 15.66 -16.37
CA GLY A 89 2.75 17.10 -16.31
C GLY A 89 2.04 17.59 -15.05
N LYS A 90 1.69 16.71 -14.09
CA LYS A 90 1.05 17.07 -12.83
C LYS A 90 2.02 16.88 -11.66
N LYS A 91 2.33 17.95 -10.92
CA LYS A 91 3.20 17.88 -9.73
C LYS A 91 2.42 17.53 -8.48
N ALA A 92 3.02 16.74 -7.59
CA ALA A 92 2.37 16.33 -6.35
C ALA A 92 1.99 17.50 -5.42
N GLU A 93 2.74 18.61 -5.47
CA GLU A 93 2.51 19.81 -4.67
C GLU A 93 1.20 20.53 -5.03
N ASP A 94 0.87 20.58 -6.31
CA ASP A 94 -0.25 21.37 -6.84
C ASP A 94 -1.60 20.64 -6.74
N HIS A 95 -1.59 19.31 -6.57
CA HIS A 95 -2.79 18.47 -6.67
C HIS A 95 -3.32 17.92 -5.34
N GLY A 96 -2.78 18.39 -4.21
CA GLY A 96 -3.32 18.09 -2.89
C GLY A 96 -3.47 16.58 -2.62
N LEU A 97 -2.43 15.79 -2.92
CA LEU A 97 -2.47 14.34 -2.77
C LEU A 97 -2.77 13.93 -1.33
N PHE A 98 -3.57 12.89 -1.18
CA PHE A 98 -3.90 12.31 0.11
C PHE A 98 -3.78 10.79 0.09
N ILE A 99 -3.56 10.22 1.28
CA ILE A 99 -3.52 8.77 1.45
C ILE A 99 -4.95 8.25 1.49
N LYS A 100 -5.41 7.71 0.35
CA LYS A 100 -6.76 7.16 0.18
C LYS A 100 -6.96 5.89 0.99
N GLU A 101 -6.03 4.95 0.84
CA GLU A 101 -6.08 3.68 1.57
C GLU A 101 -4.67 3.25 1.95
N ILE A 102 -4.53 2.74 3.16
CA ILE A 102 -3.29 2.13 3.63
C ILE A 102 -3.62 0.92 4.49
N SER A 103 -3.08 -0.23 4.12
CA SER A 103 -3.38 -1.51 4.77
C SER A 103 -2.13 -2.31 5.06
N VAL A 104 -2.16 -3.06 6.17
CA VAL A 104 -1.06 -3.92 6.63
C VAL A 104 -1.55 -5.35 6.75
N GLY A 105 -1.11 -6.17 5.78
CA GLY A 105 -1.32 -7.61 5.75
C GLY A 105 -0.30 -8.38 6.59
N GLY A 106 -0.62 -9.64 6.88
CA GLY A 106 0.35 -10.60 7.39
C GLY A 106 1.21 -11.16 6.25
N GLY A 107 2.48 -11.44 6.53
CA GLY A 107 3.37 -12.11 5.59
C GLY A 107 3.83 -13.47 6.10
N ARG A 108 4.83 -14.03 5.43
CA ARG A 108 5.48 -15.28 5.84
C ARG A 108 5.96 -15.20 7.28
N GLN A 109 5.79 -16.29 8.03
CA GLN A 109 6.23 -16.40 9.41
C GLN A 109 7.32 -17.45 9.54
N LEU A 110 8.49 -17.04 10.04
CA LEU A 110 9.56 -17.95 10.37
C LEU A 110 9.34 -18.52 11.77
N LYS A 111 9.40 -19.85 11.89
CA LYS A 111 9.30 -20.58 13.16
C LYS A 111 10.73 -20.89 13.64
N ARG A 112 11.02 -20.61 14.90
CA ARG A 112 12.31 -20.92 15.57
C ARG A 112 12.03 -21.61 16.90
N LEU A 113 12.94 -22.49 17.31
CA LEU A 113 12.90 -23.13 18.62
C LEU A 113 13.72 -22.29 19.60
N ARG A 114 13.26 -22.16 20.84
CA ARG A 114 14.02 -21.63 21.97
C ARG A 114 14.04 -22.70 23.06
N PRO A 115 15.23 -23.13 23.54
CA PRO A 115 15.34 -24.01 24.70
C PRO A 115 14.65 -23.37 25.92
N ALA A 116 13.92 -24.18 26.68
CA ALA A 116 13.23 -23.77 27.90
C ALA A 116 13.57 -24.75 29.04
N PRO A 117 13.33 -24.38 30.31
CA PRO A 117 13.63 -25.23 31.46
C PRO A 117 12.94 -26.60 31.37
N GLN A 118 13.49 -27.59 32.09
CA GLN A 118 12.97 -28.97 32.16
C GLN A 118 12.89 -29.68 30.79
N GLY A 119 13.87 -29.47 29.92
CA GLY A 119 13.94 -30.12 28.60
C GLY A 119 12.85 -29.67 27.61
N ARG A 120 12.15 -28.55 27.88
CA ARG A 120 11.06 -28.04 27.04
C ARG A 120 11.59 -27.21 25.87
N GLY A 121 10.79 -27.11 24.80
CA GLY A 121 11.09 -26.28 23.64
C GLY A 121 9.96 -25.29 23.32
N TYR A 122 10.21 -23.99 23.49
CA TYR A 122 9.23 -22.96 23.13
C TYR A 122 9.38 -22.53 21.67
N ARG A 123 8.25 -22.27 21.01
CA ARG A 123 8.22 -21.82 19.61
C ARG A 123 8.19 -20.30 19.52
N ILE A 124 9.23 -19.71 18.94
CA ILE A 124 9.27 -18.29 18.58
C ILE A 124 8.76 -18.11 17.15
N ARG A 125 7.87 -17.13 16.98
CA ARG A 125 7.28 -16.74 15.69
C ARG A 125 7.85 -15.39 15.24
N LYS A 126 8.80 -15.39 14.30
CA LYS A 126 9.29 -14.17 13.65
C LYS A 126 8.37 -13.86 12.48
N ARG A 127 7.50 -12.86 12.67
CA ARG A 127 6.46 -12.48 11.70
C ARG A 127 7.01 -11.44 10.73
N SER A 128 6.66 -11.58 9.46
CA SER A 128 6.80 -10.53 8.46
C SER A 128 5.44 -9.92 8.12
N ASN A 129 5.44 -8.85 7.35
CA ASN A 129 4.24 -8.18 6.88
C ASN A 129 4.38 -7.60 5.47
N HIS A 130 3.24 -7.19 4.95
CA HIS A 130 3.11 -6.55 3.65
C HIS A 130 2.29 -5.26 3.83
N VAL A 131 2.79 -4.15 3.31
CA VAL A 131 2.09 -2.86 3.37
C VAL A 131 1.67 -2.47 1.97
N THR A 132 0.39 -2.14 1.80
CA THR A 132 -0.14 -1.59 0.55
C THR A 132 -0.61 -0.18 0.84
N LEU A 133 -0.21 0.76 -0.01
CA LEU A 133 -0.52 2.17 0.11
C LEU A 133 -1.06 2.66 -1.22
N VAL A 134 -2.17 3.39 -1.17
CA VAL A 134 -2.86 3.97 -2.30
C VAL A 134 -2.94 5.48 -2.09
N VAL A 135 -2.41 6.23 -3.05
CA VAL A 135 -2.45 7.70 -3.05
C VAL A 135 -3.32 8.17 -4.19
N ASP A 136 -4.15 9.16 -3.92
CA ASP A 136 -5.07 9.72 -4.90
C ASP A 136 -5.09 11.25 -4.76
N SER A 137 -5.47 11.92 -5.84
CA SER A 137 -5.73 13.36 -5.81
C SER A 137 -7.14 13.61 -5.29
N LYS A 138 -7.32 14.62 -4.45
CA LYS A 138 -8.66 15.00 -3.96
C LYS A 138 -9.41 15.70 -5.10
N ASN A 139 -10.22 14.95 -5.84
CA ASN A 139 -11.17 15.53 -6.78
C ASN A 139 -12.35 16.09 -5.98
N GLU A 140 -12.61 17.39 -6.06
CA GLU A 140 -13.64 18.09 -5.27
C GLU A 140 -15.09 17.78 -5.69
N ASN A 141 -15.30 16.86 -6.64
CA ASN A 141 -16.63 16.46 -7.10
C ASN A 141 -17.15 15.24 -6.32
N ASN A 142 -17.39 15.40 -5.02
CA ASN A 142 -18.44 14.71 -4.23
C ASN A 142 -18.50 15.24 -2.79
#